data_AF-A0A936VLP5-F1
#
_entry.id   AF-A0A936VLP5-F1
#
_cell.length_a   1.000
_cell.length_b   1.000
_cell.length_c   1.000
_cell.angle_alpha   90.00
_cell.angle_beta   90.00
_cell.angle_gamma   90.00
#
_symmetry.space_group_name_H-M   'P 1'
#
loop_
_entity.id
_entity.type
_entity.pdbx_description
1 polymer ?
#
loop_
_entity_poly.entity_id
_entity_poly.type
_entity_poly.pdbx_seq_one_letter_code
_entity_poly.pdbx_strand_id
1 'polypeptide(L)' 'MKRYNDAPKAPRWISTAAGQWAWHAHGEWRTTAAAALRVQERRELLDRAEQLRKAADHVAHPLT' A
#
# COMPACT_ATOMS: atom_id res chain seq x y z
N MET A 1 -2.31 1.80 -23.40
CA MET A 1 -2.11 3.03 -22.59
C MET A 1 -1.41 2.67 -21.29
N LYS A 2 -0.13 3.04 -21.14
CA LYS A 2 0.58 2.94 -19.84
C LYS A 2 -0.14 3.89 -18.87
N ARG A 3 -0.85 3.35 -17.87
CA ARG A 3 -1.30 4.14 -16.72
C ARG A 3 -0.03 4.49 -15.95
N TYR A 4 0.58 5.63 -16.28
CA TYR A 4 1.60 6.23 -15.43
C TYR A 4 0.88 6.54 -14.13
N ASN A 5 1.08 5.68 -13.15
CA ASN A 5 0.54 5.90 -11.84
C ASN A 5 1.37 7.04 -11.26
N ASP A 6 0.81 8.25 -11.20
CA ASP A 6 1.45 9.52 -10.81
C ASP A 6 1.88 9.55 -9.33
N ALA A 7 2.00 8.37 -8.70
CA ALA A 7 2.49 8.27 -7.35
C ALA A 7 3.99 8.59 -7.33
N PRO A 8 4.45 9.47 -6.42
CA PRO A 8 5.87 9.75 -6.24
C PRO A 8 6.62 8.45 -5.93
N LYS A 9 7.95 8.45 -6.08
CA LYS A 9 8.74 7.25 -5.80
C LYS A 9 8.50 6.74 -4.38
N ALA A 10 8.19 5.46 -4.24
CA ALA A 10 7.97 4.84 -2.93
C ALA A 10 9.24 4.91 -2.05
N PRO A 11 9.10 5.16 -0.74
CA PRO A 11 10.17 5.03 0.23
C PRO A 11 10.83 3.64 0.20
N ARG A 12 12.15 3.59 0.43
CA ARG A 12 12.94 2.35 0.37
C ARG A 12 12.46 1.24 1.31
N TRP A 13 11.81 1.61 2.41
CA TRP A 13 11.31 0.64 3.39
C TRP A 13 10.02 -0.07 2.94
N ILE A 14 9.34 0.43 1.91
CA ILE A 14 8.16 -0.20 1.32
C ILE A 14 8.62 -1.25 0.31
N SER A 15 9.07 -2.40 0.83
CA SER A 15 9.62 -3.48 0.00
C SER A 15 8.59 -4.57 -0.36
N THR A 16 7.46 -4.64 0.34
CA THR A 16 6.45 -5.68 0.11
C THR A 16 5.56 -5.34 -1.09
N ALA A 17 5.06 -6.38 -1.78
CA ALA A 17 4.16 -6.20 -2.90
C ALA A 17 2.86 -5.47 -2.50
N ALA A 18 2.32 -5.78 -1.32
CA ALA A 18 1.15 -5.11 -0.77
C ALA A 18 1.42 -3.64 -0.47
N GLY A 19 2.59 -3.32 0.12
CA GLY A 19 3.00 -1.94 0.39
C GLY A 19 3.19 -1.13 -0.89
N GLN A 20 3.83 -1.70 -1.93
CA GLN A 20 3.97 -1.05 -3.23
C GLN A 20 2.60 -0.81 -3.87
N TRP A 21 1.71 -1.80 -3.82
CA TRP A 21 0.34 -1.62 -4.31
C TRP A 21 -0.41 -0.52 -3.52
N ALA A 22 -0.33 -0.52 -2.19
CA ALA A 22 -1.00 0.47 -1.36
C ALA A 22 -0.47 1.88 -1.61
N TRP A 23 0.84 2.04 -1.79
CA TRP A 23 1.46 3.30 -2.20
C TRP A 23 0.89 3.85 -3.52
N HIS A 24 0.56 2.94 -4.43
CA HIS A 24 0.08 3.23 -5.76
C HIS A 24 -1.44 3.38 -5.87
N ALA A 25 -2.21 2.69 -5.03
CA ALA A 25 -3.67 2.61 -5.13
C ALA A 25 -4.41 3.36 -4.02
N HIS A 26 -3.77 3.60 -2.86
CA HIS A 26 -4.39 4.19 -1.68
C HIS A 26 -3.70 5.50 -1.29
N GLY A 27 -4.24 6.63 -1.74
CA GLY A 27 -3.70 7.96 -1.48
C GLY A 27 -3.60 8.31 0.01
N GLU A 28 -4.60 7.94 0.82
CA GLU A 28 -4.58 8.15 2.28
C GLU A 28 -3.43 7.36 2.94
N TRP A 29 -3.35 6.06 2.63
CA TRP A 29 -2.28 5.19 3.14
C TRP A 29 -0.91 5.73 2.75
N ARG A 30 -0.75 6.20 1.50
CA ARG A 30 0.48 6.83 1.01
C ARG A 30 0.86 8.06 1.84
N THR A 31 -0.09 8.93 2.14
CA THR A 31 0.16 10.15 2.96
C THR A 31 0.64 9.77 4.36
N THR A 32 0.01 8.79 5.00
CA THR A 32 0.45 8.28 6.31
C THR A 32 1.84 7.64 6.22
N ALA A 33 2.10 6.84 5.19
CA ALA A 33 3.41 6.21 4.98
C ALA A 33 4.53 7.21 4.69
N ALA A 34 4.23 8.31 4.00
CA ALA A 34 5.19 9.39 3.77
C ALA A 34 5.59 10.12 5.06
N ALA A 35 4.70 10.18 6.06
CA ALA A 35 4.95 10.81 7.35
C ALA A 35 5.57 9.87 8.41
N ALA A 36 5.71 8.57 8.10
CA ALA A 36 6.17 7.57 9.08
C ALA A 36 7.68 7.66 9.38
N LEU A 37 8.01 8.06 10.61
CA LEU A 37 9.39 8.26 11.05
C LEU A 37 9.95 7.04 11.80
N ARG A 38 9.12 6.30 12.55
CA ARG A 38 9.58 5.17 13.36
C ARG A 38 9.49 3.84 12.61
N VAL A 39 10.39 2.93 12.92
CA VAL A 39 10.42 1.57 12.35
C VAL A 39 9.14 0.79 12.69
N GLN A 40 8.60 0.99 13.91
CA GLN A 40 7.36 0.34 14.34
C GLN A 40 6.17 0.77 13.49
N GLU A 41 5.98 2.08 13.29
CA GLU A 41 4.89 2.63 12.46
C GLU A 41 4.97 2.10 11.02
N ARG A 42 6.19 2.01 10.47
CA ARG A 42 6.42 1.45 9.14
C ARG A 42 5.99 -0.01 9.05
N ARG A 43 6.29 -0.82 10.08
CA ARG A 43 5.85 -2.21 10.16
C ARG A 43 4.32 -2.30 10.14
N GLU A 44 3.66 -1.56 11.02
CA GLU A 44 2.20 -1.52 11.11
C GLU A 44 1.53 -1.09 9.80
N LEU A 45 2.15 -0.16 9.07
CA LEU A 45 1.69 0.26 7.76
C LEU A 45 1.80 -0.85 6.70
N LEU A 46 2.87 -1.65 6.72
CA LEU A 46 3.00 -2.80 5.82
C LEU A 46 1.94 -3.86 6.14
N ASP A 47 1.70 -4.17 7.41
CA ASP A 47 0.64 -5.08 7.84
C ASP A 47 -0.74 -4.56 7.38
N ARG A 48 -1.00 -3.26 7.53
CA ARG A 48 -2.24 -2.64 7.04
C ARG A 48 -2.37 -2.71 5.51
N ALA A 49 -1.27 -2.54 4.78
CA ALA A 49 -1.27 -2.68 3.33
C ALA A 49 -1.63 -4.11 2.89
N GLU A 50 -1.15 -5.12 3.62
CA GLU A 50 -1.54 -6.52 3.38
C GLU A 50 -3.03 -6.75 3.65
N GLN A 51 -3.57 -6.20 4.74
CA GLN A 51 -5.00 -6.28 5.03
C GLN A 51 -5.85 -5.63 3.95
N LEU A 52 -5.46 -4.43 3.49
CA LEU A 52 -6.12 -3.74 2.39
C LEU A 52 -6.08 -4.57 1.11
N ARG A 53 -4.94 -5.20 0.82
CA ARG A 53 -4.78 -6.03 -0.37
C ARG A 53 -5.67 -7.27 -0.32
N LYS A 54 -5.75 -7.94 0.84
CA LYS A 54 -6.64 -9.08 1.07
C LYS A 54 -8.11 -8.68 0.95
N ALA A 55 -8.50 -7.54 1.52
CA ALA A 55 -9.87 -7.03 1.40
C ALA A 55 -10.22 -6.71 -0.07
N ALA A 56 -9.31 -6.08 -0.81
CA ALA A 56 -9.51 -5.79 -2.23
C ALA A 56 -9.61 -7.07 -3.09
N ASP A 57 -8.82 -8.09 -2.78
CA ASP A 57 -8.87 -9.38 -3.45
C ASP A 57 -10.18 -10.12 -3.17
N HIS A 58 -10.64 -10.11 -1.92
CA HIS A 58 -11.93 -10.69 -1.53
C HIS A 58 -13.12 -9.99 -2.20
N VAL A 59 -13.03 -8.67 -2.39
CA VAL A 59 -14.06 -7.92 -3.15
C VAL A 59 -14.00 -8.24 -4.65
N ALA A 60 -12.81 -8.52 -5.20
CA ALA A 60 -12.64 -8.87 -6.61
C ALA A 60 -13.06 -10.33 -6.92
N HIS A 61 -12.97 -11.23 -5.95
CA HIS A 61 -13.40 -12.62 -6.06
C HIS A 61 -14.40 -12.95 -4.94
N PRO A 62 -15.65 -12.45 -5.04
CA PRO A 62 -16.71 -12.95 -4.17
C PRO A 62 -16.92 -14.43 -4.51
N LEU A 63 -16.75 -15.30 -3.53
CA LEU A 63 -17.03 -16.73 -3.64
C LEU A 63 -18.42 -16.93 -4.27
N THR A 64 -18.45 -17.43 -5.50
CA THR A 64 -19.62 -18.08 -6.14
C THR A 64 -19.93 -19.40 -5.44
#